data_AF-A0A5B6X4X6-F1
#
_entry.id   AF-A0A5B6X4X6-F1
#
_cell.length_a   1.000
_cell.length_b   1.000
_cell.length_c   1.000
_cell.angle_alpha   90.00
_cell.angle_beta   90.00
_cell.angle_gamma   90.00
#
_symmetry.space_group_name_H-M   'P 1'
#
loop_
_entity.id
_entity.type
_entity.pdbx_description
1 polymer ?
#
loop_
_entity_poly.entity_id
_entity_poly.type
_entity_poly.pdbx_seq_one_letter_code
_entity_poly.pdbx_strand_id
1 'polypeptide(L)'
;MHVADEDIWKYINYLLKMPIAGTSTPQYKWLERELPKVNRTETPWLIVLMHSPFYNSYVHHYMEGESMRVTFEPWFVEYKVDVVFAGHVHAYERSERISNIAYNIVNGLCTPIKDPSAPVYLTIGDGGNLEGLVTEMTEPQPNYSAYREASFGHGILEIKNRTHAYFGWHRNQDGYAVEADSLWLHNRYWNVSDSEKLSVATATI
;
A
#
# COMPACT_ATOMS: atom_id res chain seq x y z
N MET A 1 18.54 -22.29 -13.56
CA MET A 1 17.10 -22.56 -13.67
C MET A 1 16.51 -21.48 -14.56
N HIS A 2 16.46 -21.74 -15.88
CA HIS A 2 15.47 -21.11 -16.78
C HIS A 2 14.09 -21.61 -16.30
N VAL A 3 13.01 -20.84 -16.20
CA VAL A 3 12.47 -19.76 -17.02
C VAL A 3 11.73 -18.80 -16.08
N ALA A 4 11.83 -17.48 -16.28
CA ALA A 4 10.80 -16.54 -15.83
C ALA A 4 10.81 -15.36 -16.79
N ASP A 5 9.66 -15.14 -17.43
CA ASP A 5 9.39 -14.11 -18.41
C ASP A 5 10.01 -12.76 -18.06
N GLU A 6 10.64 -12.14 -19.05
CA GLU A 6 11.12 -10.75 -19.00
C GLU A 6 9.96 -9.74 -18.78
N ASP A 7 8.70 -10.19 -18.86
CA ASP A 7 7.50 -9.39 -18.60
C ASP A 7 7.17 -9.19 -17.10
N ILE A 8 7.69 -10.03 -16.20
CA ILE A 8 7.50 -9.83 -14.74
C ILE A 8 8.22 -8.56 -14.26
N TRP A 9 9.28 -8.14 -14.95
CA TRP A 9 10.15 -7.03 -14.54
C TRP A 9 9.73 -5.66 -15.06
N LYS A 10 8.67 -5.54 -15.86
CA LYS A 10 8.22 -4.20 -16.33
C LYS A 10 7.65 -3.31 -15.23
N TYR A 11 7.34 -3.85 -14.05
CA TYR A 11 6.51 -3.14 -13.09
C TYR A 11 7.04 -3.22 -11.67
N ILE A 12 8.19 -2.59 -11.42
CA ILE A 12 8.61 -2.11 -10.11
C ILE A 12 9.69 -1.05 -10.37
N ASN A 13 9.35 0.23 -10.23
CA ASN A 13 10.24 1.30 -9.75
C ASN A 13 9.55 2.65 -9.87
N TYR A 14 8.83 3.08 -8.83
CA TYR A 14 8.61 4.51 -8.60
C TYR A 14 8.90 4.81 -7.15
N LEU A 15 10.16 5.14 -6.87
CA LEU A 15 10.52 5.78 -5.62
C LEU A 15 9.90 7.18 -5.63
N LEU A 16 8.78 7.36 -4.91
CA LEU A 16 8.34 8.68 -4.47
C LEU A 16 9.38 9.22 -3.47
N LYS A 17 10.51 9.68 -3.99
CA LYS A 17 11.49 10.51 -3.27
C LYS A 17 11.24 11.93 -3.72
N MET A 18 10.44 12.68 -2.96
CA MET A 18 10.42 14.16 -2.84
C MET A 18 9.15 14.56 -2.08
N PRO A 19 9.22 15.45 -1.08
CA PRO A 19 8.05 15.87 -0.30
C PRO A 19 7.15 16.90 -1.02
N ILE A 20 7.23 17.01 -2.35
CA ILE A 20 6.53 18.05 -3.10
C ILE A 20 5.37 17.43 -3.88
N ALA A 21 4.25 17.25 -3.19
CA ALA A 21 2.98 16.75 -3.74
C ALA A 21 2.21 17.83 -4.54
N GLY A 22 2.93 18.73 -5.23
CA GLY A 22 2.32 19.83 -5.98
C GLY A 22 1.70 19.34 -7.29
N THR A 23 0.46 19.77 -7.58
CA THR A 23 -0.28 19.40 -8.80
C THR A 23 0.40 19.86 -10.10
N SER A 24 1.34 20.81 -10.01
CA SER A 24 2.11 21.30 -11.15
C SER A 24 3.38 20.49 -11.44
N THR A 25 3.78 19.59 -10.54
CA THR A 25 5.07 18.88 -10.61
C THR A 25 5.11 17.84 -11.74
N PRO A 26 6.31 17.52 -12.27
CA PRO A 26 6.45 16.43 -13.23
C PRO A 26 5.96 15.08 -12.71
N GLN A 27 6.18 14.77 -11.43
CA GLN A 27 5.75 13.52 -10.82
C GLN A 27 4.22 13.40 -10.75
N TYR A 28 3.53 14.46 -10.32
CA TYR A 28 2.06 14.47 -10.30
C TYR A 28 1.48 14.25 -11.70
N LYS A 29 1.93 15.04 -12.69
CA LYS A 29 1.47 14.94 -14.08
C LYS A 29 1.80 13.59 -14.73
N TRP A 30 2.92 13.00 -14.34
CA TRP A 30 3.28 11.67 -14.79
C TRP A 30 2.33 10.62 -14.22
N LEU A 31 2.08 10.62 -12.90
CA LEU A 31 1.22 9.64 -12.25
C LEU A 31 -0.24 9.77 -12.72
N GLU A 32 -0.73 10.99 -12.88
CA GLU A 32 -2.05 11.31 -13.47
C GLU A 32 -2.25 10.64 -14.84
N ARG A 33 -1.19 10.54 -15.65
CA ARG A 33 -1.23 9.91 -16.98
C ARG A 33 -0.94 8.42 -16.94
N GLU A 34 -0.30 7.92 -15.89
CA GLU A 34 0.14 6.52 -15.82
C GLU A 34 -0.96 5.61 -15.30
N LEU A 35 -1.68 6.01 -14.25
CA LEU A 35 -2.76 5.19 -13.67
C LEU A 35 -3.84 4.79 -14.68
N PRO A 36 -4.32 5.68 -15.60
CA PRO A 36 -5.26 5.29 -16.66
C PRO A 36 -4.75 4.22 -17.64
N LYS A 37 -3.42 4.04 -17.78
CA LYS A 37 -2.85 3.07 -18.72
C LYS A 37 -2.83 1.64 -18.16
N VAL A 38 -3.11 1.47 -16.87
CA VAL A 38 -3.07 0.15 -16.23
C VAL A 38 -4.18 -0.74 -16.79
N ASN A 39 -3.79 -1.76 -17.55
CA ASN A 39 -4.71 -2.77 -18.05
C ASN A 39 -4.81 -3.94 -17.06
N ARG A 40 -5.80 -3.92 -16.16
CA ARG A 40 -6.00 -4.97 -15.13
C ARG A 40 -6.35 -6.36 -15.69
N THR A 41 -6.61 -6.47 -17.00
CA THR A 41 -6.77 -7.77 -17.66
C THR A 41 -5.45 -8.43 -18.07
N GLU A 42 -4.42 -7.62 -18.27
CA GLU A 42 -3.05 -8.05 -18.59
C GLU A 42 -2.18 -8.08 -17.33
N THR A 43 -2.28 -7.06 -16.49
CA THR A 43 -1.58 -6.92 -15.21
C THR A 43 -2.58 -6.78 -14.05
N PRO A 44 -3.12 -7.90 -13.52
CA PRO A 44 -4.14 -7.86 -12.46
C PRO A 44 -3.72 -7.12 -11.19
N TRP A 45 -2.47 -7.25 -10.78
CA TRP A 45 -1.95 -6.73 -9.52
C TRP A 45 -1.37 -5.34 -9.71
N LEU A 46 -2.03 -4.32 -9.14
CA LEU A 46 -1.55 -2.94 -9.13
C LEU A 46 -0.86 -2.66 -7.79
N ILE A 47 0.46 -2.52 -7.83
CA ILE A 47 1.31 -2.33 -6.66
C ILE A 47 1.96 -0.95 -6.74
N VAL A 48 1.95 -0.22 -5.62
CA VAL A 48 2.64 1.07 -5.49
C VAL A 48 3.78 0.94 -4.50
N LEU A 49 4.91 1.55 -4.81
CA LEU A 49 6.04 1.68 -3.91
C LEU A 49 6.24 3.15 -3.53
N MET A 50 6.63 3.41 -2.30
CA MET A 50 7.05 4.73 -1.84
C MET A 50 8.03 4.60 -0.68
N HIS A 51 8.66 5.70 -0.30
CA HIS A 51 9.55 5.67 0.86
C HIS A 51 8.79 5.96 2.15
N SER A 52 8.19 7.15 2.27
CA SER A 52 7.45 7.57 3.46
C SER A 52 6.01 7.02 3.44
N PRO A 53 5.57 6.28 4.48
CA PRO A 53 4.23 5.68 4.54
C PRO A 53 3.12 6.72 4.70
N PHE A 54 1.99 6.50 4.05
CA PHE A 54 0.78 7.32 4.25
C PHE A 54 0.10 7.02 5.59
N TYR A 55 0.10 5.76 5.99
CA TYR A 55 -0.42 5.29 7.27
C TYR A 55 0.72 4.70 8.08
N ASN A 56 0.97 5.30 9.23
CA ASN A 56 2.04 4.94 10.16
C ASN A 56 1.55 5.21 11.58
N SER A 57 1.55 4.19 12.43
CA SER A 57 1.19 4.32 13.85
C SER A 57 2.40 4.27 14.79
N TYR A 58 3.62 4.32 14.26
CA TYR A 58 4.83 4.59 15.05
C TYR A 58 4.99 6.08 15.33
N VAL A 59 5.60 6.42 16.47
CA VAL A 59 5.84 7.81 16.87
C VAL A 59 6.88 8.48 15.96
N HIS A 60 7.91 7.74 15.54
CA HIS A 60 8.88 8.25 14.58
C HIS A 60 8.26 8.38 13.19
N HIS A 61 8.56 9.51 12.53
CA HIS A 61 8.01 9.87 11.21
C HIS A 61 6.48 9.89 11.16
N TYR A 62 5.82 10.07 12.32
CA TYR A 62 4.38 10.15 12.41
C TYR A 62 3.87 11.33 11.58
N MET A 63 2.89 11.06 10.71
CA MET A 63 2.26 12.03 9.80
C MET A 63 3.17 12.68 8.73
N GLU A 64 4.42 12.22 8.54
CA GLU A 64 5.29 12.78 7.49
C GLU A 64 4.73 12.54 6.06
N GLY A 65 4.01 11.44 5.86
CA GLY A 65 3.38 11.09 4.59
C GLY A 65 2.09 11.87 4.25
N GLU A 66 1.57 12.70 5.15
CA GLU A 66 0.24 13.33 4.99
C GLU A 66 0.13 14.20 3.73
N SER A 67 1.19 14.93 3.38
CA SER A 67 1.19 15.79 2.18
C SER A 67 0.99 14.99 0.90
N MET A 68 1.59 13.81 0.81
CA MET A 68 1.45 12.90 -0.32
C MET A 68 0.13 12.13 -0.27
N ARG A 69 -0.33 11.77 0.95
CA ARG A 69 -1.62 11.10 1.16
C ARG A 69 -2.78 11.95 0.64
N VAL A 70 -2.86 13.22 1.02
CA VAL A 70 -3.92 14.14 0.57
C VAL A 70 -3.96 14.26 -0.96
N THR A 71 -2.80 14.21 -1.61
CA THR A 71 -2.71 14.34 -3.07
C THR A 71 -3.02 13.03 -3.82
N PHE A 72 -2.54 11.87 -3.34
CA PHE A 72 -2.53 10.64 -4.13
C PHE A 72 -3.44 9.51 -3.60
N GLU A 73 -3.83 9.54 -2.33
CA GLU A 73 -4.76 8.53 -1.79
C GLU A 73 -6.09 8.46 -2.57
N PRO A 74 -6.71 9.59 -3.00
CA PRO A 74 -7.91 9.53 -3.82
C PRO A 74 -7.73 8.69 -5.09
N TRP A 75 -6.58 8.81 -5.76
CA TRP A 75 -6.26 8.01 -6.94
C TRP A 75 -6.00 6.55 -6.60
N PHE A 76 -5.36 6.24 -5.47
CA PHE A 76 -5.13 4.85 -5.09
C PHE A 76 -6.43 4.10 -4.82
N VAL A 77 -7.42 4.78 -4.25
CA VAL A 77 -8.78 4.27 -4.07
C VAL A 77 -9.51 4.15 -5.40
N GLU A 78 -9.47 5.20 -6.23
CA GLU A 78 -10.13 5.24 -7.55
C GLU A 78 -9.64 4.10 -8.48
N TYR A 79 -8.32 3.94 -8.59
CA TYR A 79 -7.69 2.92 -9.42
C TYR A 79 -7.58 1.56 -8.73
N LYS A 80 -8.15 1.42 -7.52
CA LYS A 80 -8.22 0.16 -6.77
C LYS A 80 -6.85 -0.51 -6.66
N VAL A 81 -5.86 0.24 -6.17
CA VAL A 81 -4.51 -0.29 -5.89
C VAL A 81 -4.65 -1.47 -4.93
N ASP A 82 -3.93 -2.55 -5.18
CA ASP A 82 -4.06 -3.76 -4.36
C ASP A 82 -3.32 -3.62 -3.03
N VAL A 83 -2.09 -3.11 -3.10
CA VAL A 83 -1.16 -2.95 -1.98
C VAL A 83 -0.16 -1.81 -2.24
N VAL A 84 0.18 -1.07 -1.19
CA VAL A 84 1.21 -0.03 -1.18
C VAL A 84 2.31 -0.48 -0.22
N PHE A 85 3.56 -0.51 -0.68
CA PHE A 85 4.72 -0.76 0.18
C PHE A 85 5.49 0.54 0.44
N ALA A 86 5.83 0.76 1.70
CA ALA A 86 6.65 1.84 2.19
C ALA A 86 7.80 1.31 3.05
N GLY A 87 8.82 2.14 3.25
CA GLY A 87 9.89 1.87 4.21
C GLY A 87 9.92 3.00 5.24
N HIS A 88 11.08 3.65 5.35
CA HIS A 88 11.31 4.87 6.14
C HIS A 88 11.22 4.68 7.66
N VAL A 89 10.11 4.17 8.16
CA VAL A 89 9.98 3.74 9.56
C VAL A 89 10.67 2.38 9.70
N HIS A 90 11.63 2.29 10.62
CA HIS A 90 12.46 1.11 10.81
C HIS A 90 11.77 0.03 11.65
N ALA A 91 10.60 -0.41 11.19
CA ALA A 91 9.76 -1.43 11.81
C ALA A 91 8.77 -2.00 10.78
N TYR A 92 7.93 -2.93 11.21
CA TYR A 92 6.87 -3.52 10.39
C TYR A 92 5.49 -3.02 10.81
N GLU A 93 4.66 -2.65 9.83
CA GLU A 93 3.23 -2.37 10.03
C GLU A 93 2.40 -2.78 8.82
N ARG A 94 1.20 -3.31 9.07
CA ARG A 94 0.18 -3.61 8.08
C ARG A 94 -1.12 -2.94 8.46
N SER A 95 -1.68 -2.17 7.52
CA SER A 95 -2.99 -1.55 7.70
C SER A 95 -4.14 -2.50 7.37
N GLU A 96 -5.33 -2.15 7.85
CA GLU A 96 -6.60 -2.55 7.24
C GLU A 96 -6.78 -1.90 5.85
N ARG A 97 -7.79 -2.32 5.08
CA ARG A 97 -8.21 -1.57 3.88
C ARG A 97 -9.08 -0.39 4.30
N ILE A 98 -8.48 0.79 4.29
CA ILE A 98 -9.05 2.02 4.81
C ILE A 98 -8.73 3.19 3.89
N SER A 99 -9.60 4.20 3.88
CA SER A 99 -9.35 5.47 3.20
C SER A 99 -9.72 6.66 4.07
N ASN A 100 -9.05 7.79 3.84
CA ASN A 100 -9.34 9.07 4.49
C ASN A 100 -9.39 10.22 3.48
N ILE A 101 -10.27 10.07 2.48
CA ILE A 101 -10.38 10.95 1.31
C ILE A 101 -11.64 11.83 1.32
N ALA A 102 -12.49 11.73 2.34
CA ALA A 102 -13.78 12.43 2.40
C ALA A 102 -13.69 13.88 2.90
N TYR A 103 -12.55 14.27 3.49
CA TYR A 103 -12.39 15.57 4.13
C TYR A 103 -12.47 16.74 3.13
N ASN A 104 -13.29 17.75 3.42
CA ASN A 104 -13.45 18.94 2.56
C ASN A 104 -13.35 20.27 3.33
N ILE A 105 -12.65 20.29 4.47
CA ILE A 105 -12.58 21.42 5.43
C ILE A 105 -13.87 21.61 6.24
N VAL A 106 -15.04 21.69 5.59
CA VAL A 106 -16.31 22.05 6.25
C VAL A 106 -16.98 20.85 6.92
N ASN A 107 -16.87 19.66 6.33
CA ASN A 107 -17.60 18.47 6.77
C ASN A 107 -16.98 17.76 7.99
N GLY A 108 -15.74 18.09 8.36
CA GLY A 108 -15.02 17.44 9.47
C GLY A 108 -14.77 15.93 9.29
N LEU A 109 -14.97 15.37 8.10
CA LEU A 109 -14.82 13.93 7.83
C LEU A 109 -13.35 13.56 7.63
N CYS A 110 -12.56 13.57 8.71
CA CYS A 110 -11.11 13.35 8.70
C CYS A 110 -10.65 12.05 9.41
N THR A 111 -11.58 11.16 9.72
CA THR A 111 -11.28 9.85 10.34
C THR A 111 -11.18 8.78 9.25
N PRO A 112 -10.10 7.97 9.19
CA PRO A 112 -10.03 6.86 8.27
C PRO A 112 -11.18 5.87 8.48
N ILE A 113 -11.81 5.42 7.39
CA ILE A 113 -12.92 4.47 7.41
C ILE A 113 -12.56 3.23 6.60
N LYS A 114 -13.19 2.08 6.91
CA LYS A 114 -13.04 0.87 6.11
C LYS A 114 -13.53 1.11 4.68
N ASP A 115 -12.69 0.77 3.72
CA ASP A 115 -12.96 0.98 2.30
C ASP A 115 -12.42 -0.21 1.48
N PRO A 116 -13.29 -1.08 0.96
CA PRO A 116 -12.87 -2.23 0.15
C PRO A 116 -12.13 -1.86 -1.13
N SER A 117 -12.26 -0.63 -1.64
CA SER A 117 -11.55 -0.14 -2.83
C SER A 117 -10.14 0.34 -2.50
N ALA A 118 -9.84 0.64 -1.24
CA ALA A 118 -8.52 1.09 -0.82
C ALA A 118 -7.48 -0.06 -0.81
N PRO A 119 -6.19 0.26 -1.01
CA PRO A 119 -5.12 -0.71 -0.85
C PRO A 119 -4.92 -1.12 0.61
N VAL A 120 -4.15 -2.19 0.82
CA VAL A 120 -3.47 -2.42 2.10
C VAL A 120 -2.17 -1.62 2.06
N TYR A 121 -1.86 -0.88 3.13
CA TYR A 121 -0.59 -0.19 3.31
C TYR A 121 0.34 -1.04 4.17
N LEU A 122 1.55 -1.27 3.70
CA LEU A 122 2.59 -2.04 4.38
C LEU A 122 3.83 -1.19 4.59
N THR A 123 4.23 -1.00 5.83
CA THR A 123 5.54 -0.48 6.20
C THR A 123 6.48 -1.68 6.39
N ILE A 124 7.54 -1.74 5.59
CA ILE A 124 8.55 -2.82 5.57
C ILE A 124 9.96 -2.20 5.55
N GLY A 125 10.20 -1.22 6.42
CA GLY A 125 11.47 -0.48 6.54
C GLY A 125 12.49 -1.13 7.49
N ASP A 126 12.24 -2.37 7.90
CA ASP A 126 12.89 -3.13 8.96
C ASP A 126 14.05 -4.01 8.47
N GLY A 127 14.72 -3.62 7.39
CA GLY A 127 15.79 -4.42 6.77
C GLY A 127 17.15 -4.45 7.51
N GLY A 128 17.28 -3.83 8.69
CA GLY A 128 18.54 -3.85 9.47
C GLY A 128 19.44 -2.62 9.30
N ASN A 129 18.85 -1.42 9.21
CA ASN A 129 19.59 -0.16 9.10
C ASN A 129 20.45 0.14 10.36
N LEU A 130 21.42 1.05 10.23
CA LEU A 130 22.37 1.43 11.30
C LEU A 130 21.75 2.25 12.44
N GLU A 131 20.62 2.92 12.20
CA GLU A 131 19.93 3.77 13.19
C GLU A 131 19.14 2.92 14.20
N GLY A 132 18.92 1.64 13.89
CA GLY A 132 18.22 0.68 14.74
C GLY A 132 16.73 0.59 14.44
N LEU A 133 16.02 -0.14 15.32
CA LEU A 133 14.57 -0.31 15.25
C LEU A 133 13.85 0.91 15.83
N VAL A 134 12.74 1.28 15.20
CA VAL A 134 11.76 2.18 15.80
C VAL A 134 10.79 1.35 16.64
N THR A 135 10.85 1.49 17.97
CA THR A 135 10.02 0.68 18.89
C THR A 135 8.83 1.43 19.46
N GLU A 136 8.87 2.77 19.49
CA GLU A 136 7.80 3.58 20.10
C GLU A 136 6.60 3.68 19.16
N MET A 137 5.44 3.23 19.64
CA MET A 137 4.17 3.22 18.93
C MET A 137 3.18 4.18 19.57
N THR A 138 2.28 4.74 18.76
CA THR A 138 1.12 5.47 19.27
C THR A 138 0.18 4.51 20.00
N GLU A 139 -0.39 4.95 21.12
CA GLU A 139 -1.28 4.13 21.95
C GLU A 139 -2.66 4.81 22.16
N PRO A 140 -3.78 4.07 22.10
CA PRO A 140 -3.86 2.65 21.72
C PRO A 140 -3.57 2.42 20.23
N GLN A 141 -3.35 1.16 19.83
CA GLN A 141 -3.29 0.80 18.40
C GLN A 141 -4.52 1.35 17.66
N PRO A 142 -4.33 2.21 16.64
CA PRO A 142 -5.45 2.81 15.93
C PRO A 142 -6.15 1.76 15.07
N ASN A 143 -7.47 1.90 14.89
CA ASN A 143 -8.29 0.92 14.15
C ASN A 143 -7.88 0.70 12.68
N TYR A 144 -7.05 1.59 12.10
CA TYR A 144 -6.52 1.41 10.75
C TYR A 144 -5.31 0.47 10.71
N SER A 145 -4.63 0.23 11.85
CA SER A 145 -3.46 -0.63 11.95
C SER A 145 -3.93 -2.05 12.31
N ALA A 146 -3.74 -3.00 11.40
CA ALA A 146 -4.15 -4.39 11.60
C ALA A 146 -3.09 -5.19 12.37
N TYR A 147 -1.82 -4.93 12.09
CA TYR A 147 -0.68 -5.54 12.79
C TYR A 147 0.51 -4.58 12.78
N ARG A 148 1.29 -4.54 13.85
CA ARG A 148 2.53 -3.75 13.94
C ARG A 148 3.51 -4.42 14.91
N GLU A 149 4.78 -4.48 14.55
CA GLU A 149 5.83 -5.03 15.41
C GLU A 149 7.19 -4.43 15.06
N ALA A 150 7.97 -4.07 16.09
CA ALA A 150 9.35 -3.62 15.95
C ALA A 150 10.32 -4.80 16.03
N SER A 151 10.51 -5.48 14.90
CA SER A 151 11.53 -6.51 14.69
C SER A 151 12.18 -6.27 13.35
N PHE A 152 13.46 -6.66 13.18
CA PHE A 152 14.06 -6.68 11.85
C PHE A 152 13.54 -7.88 11.06
N GLY A 153 13.41 -7.72 9.75
CA GLY A 153 12.80 -8.74 8.92
C GLY A 153 12.77 -8.37 7.44
N HIS A 154 11.97 -9.13 6.70
CA HIS A 154 11.66 -8.88 5.30
C HIS A 154 10.28 -9.46 4.94
N GLY A 155 9.67 -8.92 3.89
CA GLY A 155 8.39 -9.40 3.35
C GLY A 155 8.58 -10.19 2.05
N ILE A 156 7.73 -11.18 1.82
CA ILE A 156 7.63 -11.94 0.57
C ILE A 156 6.20 -11.79 0.05
N LEU A 157 6.04 -11.25 -1.17
CA LEU A 157 4.76 -11.24 -1.89
C LEU A 157 4.79 -12.30 -2.99
N GLU A 158 3.94 -13.31 -2.86
CA GLU A 158 3.78 -14.38 -3.84
C GLU A 158 2.46 -14.24 -4.58
N ILE A 159 2.51 -13.80 -5.84
CA ILE A 159 1.33 -13.77 -6.72
C ILE A 159 1.02 -15.19 -7.17
N LYS A 160 -0.12 -15.74 -6.74
CA LYS A 160 -0.54 -17.11 -7.11
C LYS A 160 -1.32 -17.13 -8.42
N ASN A 161 -2.20 -16.15 -8.62
CA ASN A 161 -3.00 -15.97 -9.85
C ASN A 161 -3.63 -14.57 -9.87
N ARG A 162 -4.55 -14.31 -10.81
CA ARG A 162 -5.22 -13.00 -10.96
C ARG A 162 -6.13 -12.60 -9.78
N THR A 163 -6.54 -13.53 -8.92
CA THR A 163 -7.43 -13.26 -7.78
C THR A 163 -6.74 -13.33 -6.43
N HIS A 164 -5.68 -14.13 -6.27
CA HIS A 164 -5.01 -14.36 -4.99
C HIS A 164 -3.51 -14.11 -5.06
N ALA A 165 -3.02 -13.34 -4.09
CA ALA A 165 -1.61 -13.22 -3.75
C ALA A 165 -1.45 -13.46 -2.25
N TYR A 166 -0.31 -14.00 -1.85
CA TYR A 166 0.02 -14.26 -0.46
C TYR A 166 1.17 -13.36 -0.03
N PHE A 167 1.01 -12.66 1.08
CA PHE A 167 2.07 -11.87 1.70
C PHE A 167 2.46 -12.53 3.02
N GLY A 168 3.76 -12.76 3.22
CA GLY A 168 4.33 -13.21 4.50
C GLY A 168 5.43 -12.26 4.97
N TRP A 169 5.44 -11.95 6.26
CA TRP A 169 6.52 -11.21 6.91
C TRP A 169 7.34 -12.14 7.81
N HIS A 170 8.66 -12.11 7.62
CA HIS A 170 9.62 -12.99 8.26
C HIS A 170 10.58 -12.18 9.13
N ARG A 171 10.63 -12.50 10.43
CA ARG A 171 11.55 -11.84 11.37
C ARG A 171 12.91 -12.50 11.33
N ASN A 172 13.96 -11.71 11.51
CA ASN A 172 15.34 -12.20 11.49
C ASN A 172 15.67 -13.16 12.64
N GLN A 173 14.98 -13.04 13.78
CA GLN A 173 15.17 -13.94 14.93
C GLN A 173 14.46 -15.30 14.80
N ASP A 174 13.55 -15.45 13.84
CA ASP A 174 12.81 -16.69 13.64
C ASP A 174 13.54 -17.62 12.66
N GLY A 175 13.05 -18.87 12.54
CA GLY A 175 13.52 -19.77 11.50
C GLY A 175 13.11 -19.28 10.10
N TYR A 176 13.89 -19.59 9.06
CA TYR A 176 13.69 -19.08 7.70
C TYR A 176 12.28 -19.28 7.11
N ALA A 177 11.58 -20.34 7.50
CA ALA A 177 10.23 -20.66 7.00
C ALA A 177 9.10 -20.14 7.91
N VAL A 178 9.42 -19.44 9.00
CA VAL A 178 8.43 -18.93 9.94
C VAL A 178 7.93 -17.56 9.47
N GLU A 179 6.62 -17.42 9.40
CA GLU A 179 5.94 -16.17 9.09
C GLU A 179 5.33 -15.63 10.39
N ALA A 180 5.77 -14.45 10.82
CA ALA A 180 5.29 -13.80 12.04
C ALA A 180 3.95 -13.08 11.81
N ASP A 181 3.74 -12.58 10.60
CA ASP A 181 2.44 -12.10 10.10
C ASP A 181 2.27 -12.53 8.65
N SER A 182 1.02 -12.74 8.23
CA SER A 182 0.69 -13.11 6.86
C SER A 182 -0.70 -12.64 6.46
N LEU A 183 -0.90 -12.46 5.15
CA LEU A 183 -2.16 -12.02 4.59
C LEU A 183 -2.38 -12.63 3.20
N TRP A 184 -3.55 -13.26 3.01
CA TRP A 184 -4.09 -13.47 1.68
C TRP A 184 -4.69 -12.17 1.15
N LEU A 185 -4.04 -11.63 0.13
CA LEU A 185 -4.54 -10.51 -0.65
C LEU A 185 -5.50 -11.06 -1.71
N HIS A 186 -6.70 -10.48 -1.75
CA HIS A 186 -7.64 -10.70 -2.83
C HIS A 186 -7.62 -9.51 -3.79
N ASN A 187 -7.44 -9.78 -5.08
CA ASN A 187 -7.30 -8.76 -6.10
C ASN A 187 -8.53 -7.84 -6.17
N ARG A 188 -8.31 -6.52 -6.21
CA ARG A 188 -9.39 -5.51 -6.17
C ARG A 188 -10.18 -5.40 -7.46
N TYR A 189 -9.65 -5.86 -8.59
CA TYR A 189 -10.33 -5.83 -9.89
C TYR A 189 -11.09 -7.14 -10.16
N TRP A 190 -10.50 -8.29 -9.81
CA TRP A 190 -11.06 -9.60 -10.15
C TRP A 190 -11.90 -10.24 -9.05
N ASN A 191 -11.73 -9.85 -7.79
CA ASN A 191 -12.44 -10.44 -6.64
C ASN A 191 -13.60 -9.57 -6.13
N VAL A 192 -14.31 -8.93 -7.06
CA VAL A 192 -15.48 -8.11 -6.80
C VAL A 192 -16.74 -8.97 -6.98
N SER A 193 -17.72 -8.86 -6.07
CA SER A 193 -19.02 -9.51 -6.26
C SER A 193 -19.69 -9.00 -7.54
N ASP A 194 -20.48 -9.85 -8.20
CA ASP A 194 -21.09 -9.49 -9.49
C ASP A 194 -22.04 -8.27 -9.40
N SER A 195 -22.53 -7.93 -8.19
CA SER A 195 -23.34 -6.73 -7.95
C SER A 195 -22.57 -5.40 -8.11
N GLU A 196 -21.26 -5.38 -7.84
CA GLU A 196 -20.42 -4.17 -7.97
C GLU A 196 -19.80 -4.05 -9.38
N LYS A 197 -19.67 -5.16 -10.12
CA LYS A 197 -19.27 -5.12 -11.54
C LYS A 197 -20.31 -4.44 -12.42
N LEU A 198 -21.60 -4.62 -12.10
CA LEU A 198 -22.72 -4.02 -12.81
C LEU A 198 -22.82 -2.49 -12.61
N SER A 199 -22.46 -1.96 -11.43
CA SER A 199 -22.50 -0.50 -11.19
C SER A 199 -21.41 0.26 -11.95
N VAL A 200 -20.26 -0.36 -12.20
CA VAL A 200 -19.17 0.24 -12.99
C VAL A 200 -19.51 0.27 -14.48
N ALA A 201 -20.18 -0.77 -15.00
CA ALA A 201 -20.59 -0.83 -16.40
C ALA A 201 -21.69 0.20 -16.76
N THR A 202 -22.52 0.62 -15.80
CA THR A 202 -23.57 1.63 -16.01
C THR A 202 -23.11 3.07 -15.84
N ALA A 203 -21.89 3.31 -15.34
CA ALA A 203 -21.33 4.66 -15.16
C ALA A 203 -20.57 5.17 -16.40
N THR A 204 -20.56 4.41 -17.50
CA THR A 204 -19.87 4.75 -18.76
C THR A 204 -20.82 4.88 -19.95
N ILE A 205 -22.02 5.44 -19.73
CA ILE A 205 -22.94 5.86 -20.81
C ILE A 205 -23.32 7.32 -20.60
#